data_AF-A0A803MD46-F1
#
_entry.id   AF-A0A803MD46-F1
#
_cell.length_a   1.000
_cell.length_b   1.000
_cell.length_c   1.000
_cell.angle_alpha   90.00
_cell.angle_beta   90.00
_cell.angle_gamma   90.00
#
_symmetry.space_group_name_H-M   'P 1'
#
loop_
_entity.id
_entity.type
_entity.pdbx_description
1 polymer ?
#
loop_
_entity_poly.entity_id
_entity_poly.type
_entity_poly.pdbx_seq_one_letter_code
_entity_poly.pdbx_strand_id
1 'polypeptide(L)'
;MYVLQLSLLLKGSIVAPPDKFGETLQDERVNGGAFTGPDGLQFPPKLIPLLAFYLQLKQRTGMRLYGGAQYHRAMAEFRFVVGGTKCPQITREEIVNACGVEDIHDGTNYSRTACVIAVSKARDTFEPFLHQLGHRLLHILKRLLPICIYLLQKDGEYLSRNDVFLGRVDSAFNNFAESTERSCREKCMEDLVSTTRYVSWSLHNKNRAGLRHFLDSFGASATDASVLGDSTPKEKPENSPKMAAKSSHLASGMDFNGSAQLTETRLADLLDNTLWNRRLAPSSERIVYALVQQIFHGIKEYFLASAELKFNCFLLMPIVDKLPERLREDLSKFEDNVDSMFDVASLRSSLDQRKQDMEIELKRIQKLKDKFKQLHTQLYRET
;
A
#
# COMPACT_ATOMS: atom_id res chain seq x y z
N MET A 1 -19.63 26.34 -9.79
CA MET A 1 -19.41 25.45 -10.95
C MET A 1 -18.09 24.68 -10.88
N TYR A 2 -16.95 25.34 -10.59
CA TYR A 2 -15.65 24.69 -10.35
C TYR A 2 -15.70 23.39 -9.52
N VAL A 3 -16.31 23.51 -8.35
CA VAL A 3 -16.52 22.43 -7.38
C VAL A 3 -17.39 21.27 -7.91
N LEU A 4 -18.35 21.58 -8.80
CA LEU A 4 -19.23 20.57 -9.40
C LEU A 4 -18.47 19.77 -10.47
N GLN A 5 -17.65 20.42 -11.30
CA GLN A 5 -16.82 19.71 -12.28
C GLN A 5 -15.75 18.84 -11.63
N LEU A 6 -15.14 19.32 -10.54
CA LEU A 6 -14.17 18.54 -9.74
C LEU A 6 -14.81 17.25 -9.19
N SER A 7 -16.03 17.35 -8.64
CA SER A 7 -16.76 16.18 -8.14
C SER A 7 -17.25 15.25 -9.26
N LEU A 8 -17.67 15.78 -10.42
CA LEU A 8 -18.03 14.98 -11.60
C LEU A 8 -16.84 14.27 -12.23
N LEU A 9 -15.66 14.90 -12.22
CA LEU A 9 -14.42 14.29 -12.70
C LEU A 9 -13.97 13.14 -11.80
N LEU A 10 -14.05 13.34 -10.48
CA LEU A 10 -13.80 12.30 -9.49
C LEU A 10 -14.75 11.10 -9.64
N LYS A 11 -16.01 11.36 -9.99
CA LYS A 11 -17.03 10.34 -10.28
C LYS A 11 -16.90 9.69 -11.67
N GLY A 12 -15.99 10.19 -12.53
CA GLY A 12 -15.79 9.70 -13.89
C GLY A 12 -16.88 10.07 -14.89
N SER A 13 -17.70 11.08 -14.58
CA SER A 13 -18.79 11.56 -15.45
C SER A 13 -18.34 12.54 -16.53
N ILE A 14 -17.07 12.97 -16.51
CA ILE A 14 -16.48 13.88 -17.50
C ILE A 14 -15.18 13.25 -18.03
N VAL A 15 -14.98 13.33 -19.34
CA VAL A 15 -13.84 12.71 -20.03
C VAL A 15 -12.89 13.78 -20.56
N ALA A 16 -11.69 13.85 -19.99
CA ALA A 16 -10.55 14.54 -20.55
C ALA A 16 -9.75 13.63 -21.50
N PRO A 17 -9.04 14.19 -22.51
CA PRO A 17 -8.22 13.41 -23.42
C PRO A 17 -7.13 12.61 -22.67
N PRO A 18 -7.13 11.26 -22.76
CA PRO A 18 -6.15 10.43 -22.04
C PRO A 18 -4.73 10.61 -22.56
N ASP A 19 -4.54 11.03 -23.81
CA ASP A 19 -3.20 11.29 -24.38
C ASP A 19 -2.50 12.48 -23.70
N LYS A 20 -3.28 13.45 -23.20
CA LYS A 20 -2.76 14.65 -22.55
C LYS A 20 -2.59 14.50 -21.04
N PHE A 21 -3.52 13.78 -20.39
CA PHE A 21 -3.59 13.73 -18.92
C PHE A 21 -3.47 12.33 -18.33
N GLY A 22 -3.52 11.28 -19.14
CA GLY A 22 -3.39 9.93 -18.65
C GLY A 22 -1.93 9.49 -18.53
N GLU A 23 -1.63 8.80 -17.45
CA GLU A 23 -0.32 8.18 -17.20
C GLU A 23 -0.37 6.69 -17.44
N THR A 24 0.72 6.13 -17.95
CA THR A 24 0.93 4.68 -17.94
C THR A 24 1.36 4.23 -16.54
N LEU A 25 1.34 2.92 -16.28
CA LEU A 25 1.84 2.39 -15.01
C LEU A 25 3.31 2.77 -14.75
N GLN A 26 4.12 2.86 -15.80
CA GLN A 26 5.52 3.21 -15.66
C GLN A 26 5.70 4.68 -15.28
N ASP A 27 4.94 5.58 -15.91
CA ASP A 27 4.97 7.01 -15.61
C ASP A 27 4.57 7.26 -14.15
N GLU A 28 3.54 6.57 -13.66
CA GLU A 28 3.11 6.63 -12.26
C GLU A 28 4.18 6.22 -11.27
N ARG A 29 4.90 5.14 -11.56
CA ARG A 29 5.95 4.64 -10.67
C ARG A 29 7.11 5.63 -10.56
N VAL A 30 7.38 6.36 -11.64
CA VAL A 30 8.40 7.41 -11.68
C VAL A 30 7.93 8.68 -10.96
N ASN A 31 6.70 9.11 -11.21
CA ASN A 31 6.19 10.40 -10.73
C ASN A 31 5.55 10.34 -9.32
N GLY A 32 4.87 9.24 -9.01
CA GLY A 32 4.11 9.01 -7.77
C GLY A 32 4.67 7.89 -6.90
N GLY A 33 5.79 7.29 -7.29
CA GLY A 33 6.50 6.26 -6.53
C GLY A 33 6.07 4.82 -6.84
N ALA A 34 7.03 3.91 -6.76
CA ALA A 34 6.81 2.48 -6.90
C ALA A 34 6.65 1.80 -5.53
N PHE A 35 5.89 0.71 -5.48
CA PHE A 35 5.88 -0.14 -4.30
C PHE A 35 7.19 -0.93 -4.21
N THR A 36 7.97 -0.68 -3.16
CA THR A 36 9.26 -1.30 -2.91
C THR A 36 9.21 -2.08 -1.61
N GLY A 37 9.59 -3.35 -1.67
CA GLY A 37 9.70 -4.19 -0.48
C GLY A 37 10.94 -3.86 0.35
N PRO A 38 11.09 -4.49 1.53
CA PRO A 38 12.22 -4.27 2.43
C PRO A 38 13.59 -4.55 1.78
N ASP A 39 13.64 -5.39 0.76
CA ASP A 39 14.88 -5.72 0.02
C ASP A 39 15.30 -4.63 -0.98
N GLY A 40 14.55 -3.51 -1.07
CA GLY A 40 14.77 -2.43 -2.04
C GLY A 40 14.50 -2.83 -3.50
N LEU A 41 14.20 -4.10 -3.75
CA LEU A 41 13.87 -4.62 -5.07
C LEU A 41 12.47 -4.16 -5.48
N GLN A 42 12.41 -3.45 -6.60
CA GLN A 42 11.16 -3.22 -7.31
C GLN A 42 10.64 -4.53 -7.88
N PHE A 43 9.31 -4.67 -7.92
CA PHE A 43 8.69 -5.86 -8.48
C PHE A 43 9.11 -6.05 -9.96
N PRO A 44 9.60 -7.24 -10.36
CA PRO A 44 10.10 -7.44 -11.71
C PRO A 44 9.03 -7.12 -12.76
N PRO A 45 9.35 -6.33 -13.81
CA PRO A 45 8.40 -6.02 -14.89
C PRO A 45 7.82 -7.27 -15.58
N LYS A 46 8.52 -8.41 -15.46
CA LYS A 46 8.15 -9.70 -16.05
C LYS A 46 6.96 -10.40 -15.36
N LEU A 47 6.57 -10.00 -14.15
CA LEU A 47 5.39 -10.52 -13.44
C LEU A 47 4.14 -9.65 -13.61
N ILE A 48 4.29 -8.47 -14.24
CA ILE A 48 3.20 -7.59 -14.66
C ILE A 48 2.17 -8.30 -15.56
N PRO A 49 2.53 -9.23 -16.47
CA PRO A 49 1.58 -10.03 -17.25
C PRO A 49 0.73 -10.99 -16.42
N LEU A 50 1.26 -11.52 -15.31
CA LEU A 50 0.54 -12.42 -14.39
C LEU A 50 -0.45 -11.63 -13.52
N LEU A 51 -0.02 -10.46 -13.04
CA LEU A 51 -0.85 -9.43 -12.40
C LEU A 51 -1.99 -8.96 -13.32
N ALA A 52 -1.68 -8.73 -14.59
CA ALA A 52 -2.63 -8.37 -15.65
C ALA A 52 -3.71 -9.43 -15.90
N PHE A 53 -3.33 -10.71 -15.82
CA PHE A 53 -4.26 -11.83 -15.99
C PHE A 53 -5.19 -12.00 -14.79
N TYR A 54 -4.67 -11.89 -13.56
CA TYR A 54 -5.46 -12.10 -12.34
C TYR A 54 -6.41 -10.94 -11.97
N LEU A 55 -6.08 -9.71 -12.36
CA LEU A 55 -6.86 -8.52 -11.99
C LEU A 55 -7.68 -7.93 -13.15
N GLN A 56 -7.86 -8.66 -14.26
CA GLN A 56 -8.42 -8.11 -15.51
C GLN A 56 -7.66 -6.84 -15.99
N LEU A 57 -6.43 -6.62 -15.51
CA LEU A 57 -5.58 -5.46 -15.78
C LEU A 57 -4.78 -5.60 -17.07
N LYS A 58 -4.95 -6.71 -17.84
CA LYS A 58 -4.24 -6.98 -19.10
C LYS A 58 -4.36 -5.85 -20.13
N GLN A 59 -5.42 -5.05 -20.05
CA GLN A 59 -5.57 -3.86 -20.88
C GLN A 59 -5.02 -2.58 -20.21
N ARG A 60 -4.87 -2.51 -18.87
CA ARG A 60 -4.63 -1.25 -18.13
C ARG A 60 -3.17 -0.88 -17.88
N THR A 61 -2.18 -1.72 -18.18
CA THR A 61 -0.76 -1.41 -17.92
C THR A 61 -0.18 -0.44 -18.95
N GLY A 62 -0.58 -0.59 -20.22
CA GLY A 62 -0.29 0.36 -21.30
C GLY A 62 -1.32 1.48 -21.47
N MET A 63 -2.47 1.40 -20.79
CA MET A 63 -3.47 2.46 -20.84
C MET A 63 -3.02 3.69 -20.06
N ARG A 64 -3.24 4.83 -20.69
CA ARG A 64 -3.15 6.15 -20.07
C ARG A 64 -4.40 6.39 -19.24
N LEU A 65 -4.29 6.30 -17.91
CA LEU A 65 -5.41 6.48 -16.98
C LEU A 65 -5.18 7.70 -16.09
N TYR A 66 -6.27 8.27 -15.57
CA TYR A 66 -6.29 9.35 -14.59
C TYR A 66 -7.46 9.16 -13.63
N GLY A 67 -7.43 9.86 -12.48
CA GLY A 67 -8.53 9.88 -11.51
C GLY A 67 -8.88 8.52 -10.91
N GLY A 68 -10.17 8.21 -10.83
CA GLY A 68 -10.65 6.98 -10.18
C GLY A 68 -10.09 5.69 -10.81
N ALA A 69 -9.95 5.64 -12.14
CA ALA A 69 -9.36 4.48 -12.82
C ALA A 69 -7.88 4.29 -12.44
N GLN A 70 -7.16 5.41 -12.28
CA GLN A 70 -5.78 5.45 -11.82
C GLN A 70 -5.66 5.00 -10.36
N TYR A 71 -6.55 5.48 -9.50
CA TYR A 71 -6.66 5.10 -8.10
C TYR A 71 -6.85 3.59 -7.92
N HIS A 72 -7.80 2.99 -8.66
CA HIS A 72 -8.02 1.55 -8.60
C HIS A 72 -6.82 0.74 -9.11
N ARG A 73 -6.09 1.23 -10.12
CA ARG A 73 -4.86 0.58 -10.57
C ARG A 73 -3.79 0.57 -9.47
N ALA A 74 -3.58 1.69 -8.78
CA ALA A 74 -2.63 1.77 -7.67
C ALA A 74 -3.03 0.86 -6.50
N MET A 75 -4.31 0.81 -6.14
CA MET A 75 -4.82 -0.08 -5.08
C MET A 75 -4.66 -1.56 -5.42
N ALA A 76 -4.91 -1.93 -6.69
CA ALA A 76 -4.75 -3.30 -7.14
C ALA A 76 -3.28 -3.74 -7.16
N GLU A 77 -2.36 -2.84 -7.52
CA GLU A 77 -0.93 -3.10 -7.42
C GLU A 77 -0.48 -3.26 -5.96
N PHE A 78 -0.95 -2.39 -5.06
CA PHE A 78 -0.70 -2.53 -3.62
C PHE A 78 -1.14 -3.89 -3.09
N ARG A 79 -2.37 -4.31 -3.40
CA ARG A 79 -2.92 -5.59 -2.97
C ARG A 79 -2.06 -6.76 -3.42
N PHE A 80 -1.58 -6.71 -4.65
CA PHE A 80 -0.74 -7.76 -5.19
C PHE A 80 0.66 -7.79 -4.56
N VAL A 81 1.31 -6.62 -4.44
CA VAL A 81 2.67 -6.53 -3.88
C VAL A 81 2.68 -6.95 -2.42
N VAL A 82 1.79 -6.38 -1.62
CA VAL A 82 1.67 -6.73 -0.19
C VAL A 82 1.19 -8.17 -0.05
N GLY A 83 0.21 -8.61 -0.84
CA GLY A 83 -0.29 -10.00 -0.83
C GLY A 83 0.78 -11.04 -1.18
N GLY A 84 1.72 -10.71 -2.06
CA GLY A 84 2.87 -11.55 -2.40
C GLY A 84 4.03 -11.49 -1.40
N THR A 85 3.99 -10.57 -0.44
CA THR A 85 5.06 -10.40 0.54
C THR A 85 5.07 -11.60 1.51
N LYS A 86 6.25 -12.20 1.65
CA LYS A 86 6.49 -13.32 2.57
C LYS A 86 6.99 -12.78 3.92
N CYS A 87 6.84 -13.58 4.96
CA CYS A 87 7.45 -13.28 6.25
C CYS A 87 8.97 -13.17 6.06
N PRO A 88 9.62 -12.09 6.53
CA PRO A 88 11.08 -11.98 6.51
C PRO A 88 11.74 -13.16 7.23
N GLN A 89 13.00 -13.44 6.90
CA GLN A 89 13.75 -14.51 7.57
C GLN A 89 13.82 -14.24 9.07
N ILE A 90 13.59 -15.30 9.84
CA ILE A 90 13.60 -15.29 11.30
C ILE A 90 14.87 -16.00 11.74
N THR A 91 15.73 -15.31 12.47
CA THR A 91 16.97 -15.92 12.95
C THR A 91 16.74 -16.68 14.24
N ARG A 92 17.64 -17.63 14.55
CA ARG A 92 17.64 -18.33 15.83
C ARG A 92 17.77 -17.37 17.01
N GLU A 93 18.60 -16.33 16.85
CA GLU A 93 18.81 -15.30 17.86
C GLU A 93 17.52 -14.55 18.18
N GLU A 94 16.71 -14.22 17.17
CA GLU A 94 15.39 -13.59 17.37
C GLU A 94 14.45 -14.50 18.16
N ILE A 95 14.45 -15.80 17.88
CA ILE A 95 13.63 -16.78 18.61
C ILE A 95 14.05 -16.87 20.07
N VAL A 96 15.35 -17.05 20.33
CA VAL A 96 15.88 -17.18 21.69
C VAL A 96 15.65 -15.90 22.49
N ASN A 97 15.90 -14.74 21.89
CA ASN A 97 15.68 -13.44 22.53
C ASN A 97 14.21 -13.20 22.88
N ALA A 98 13.28 -13.63 22.03
CA ALA A 98 11.84 -13.51 22.27
C ALA A 98 11.26 -14.61 23.18
N CYS A 99 11.99 -15.70 23.43
CA CYS A 99 11.57 -16.76 24.35
C CYS A 99 11.86 -16.41 25.82
N GLY A 100 12.86 -15.57 26.06
CA GLY A 100 13.19 -15.08 27.40
C GLY A 100 13.90 -16.11 28.29
N VAL A 101 13.81 -15.91 29.60
CA VAL A 101 14.54 -16.69 30.64
C VAL A 101 13.62 -17.71 31.33
N GLU A 102 12.45 -18.01 30.78
CA GLU A 102 11.52 -18.97 31.41
C GLU A 102 12.08 -20.40 31.30
N ASP A 103 12.21 -21.09 32.43
CA ASP A 103 12.79 -22.45 32.52
C ASP A 103 11.88 -23.55 31.93
N ILE A 104 10.64 -23.20 31.54
CA ILE A 104 9.66 -24.11 30.95
C ILE A 104 9.33 -23.62 29.54
N HIS A 105 9.54 -24.44 28.52
CA HIS A 105 9.20 -24.12 27.12
C HIS A 105 8.01 -24.95 26.64
N ASP A 106 6.80 -24.52 27.01
CA ASP A 106 5.55 -25.15 26.62
C ASP A 106 4.93 -24.51 25.35
N GLY A 107 3.79 -25.06 24.89
CA GLY A 107 3.06 -24.51 23.75
C GLY A 107 2.58 -23.06 23.93
N THR A 108 2.35 -22.63 25.17
CA THR A 108 1.96 -21.25 25.51
C THR A 108 3.12 -20.29 25.26
N ASN A 109 4.31 -20.69 25.66
CA ASN A 109 5.54 -19.91 25.49
C ASN A 109 5.94 -19.82 24.01
N TYR A 110 5.87 -20.92 23.25
CA TYR A 110 6.09 -20.88 21.79
C TYR A 110 5.10 -19.96 21.07
N SER A 111 3.83 -19.98 21.48
CA SER A 111 2.80 -19.08 20.95
C SER A 111 3.10 -17.62 21.26
N ARG A 112 3.48 -17.29 22.50
CA ARG A 112 3.86 -15.93 22.89
C ARG A 112 5.08 -15.44 22.10
N THR A 113 6.14 -16.24 22.04
CA THR A 113 7.36 -15.95 21.26
C THR A 113 7.02 -15.71 19.79
N ALA A 114 6.22 -16.59 19.19
CA ALA A 114 5.80 -16.44 17.80
C ALA A 114 4.99 -15.16 17.56
N CYS A 115 4.08 -14.80 18.46
CA CYS A 115 3.33 -13.55 18.38
C CYS A 115 4.25 -12.34 18.39
N VAL A 116 5.20 -12.26 19.34
CA VAL A 116 6.12 -11.12 19.47
C VAL A 116 6.94 -10.92 18.19
N ILE A 117 7.52 -12.00 17.65
CA ILE A 117 8.32 -11.95 16.42
C ILE A 117 7.44 -11.59 15.22
N ALA A 118 6.30 -12.27 15.05
CA ALA A 118 5.40 -12.04 13.92
C ALA A 118 4.91 -10.60 13.87
N VAL A 119 4.56 -10.05 15.03
CA VAL A 119 4.12 -8.66 15.21
C VAL A 119 5.21 -7.69 14.81
N SER A 120 6.42 -7.85 15.34
CA SER A 120 7.54 -6.96 15.03
C SER A 120 7.83 -6.98 13.52
N LYS A 121 7.98 -8.18 12.95
CA LYS A 121 8.24 -8.35 11.52
C LYS A 121 7.12 -7.77 10.65
N ALA A 122 5.86 -7.99 11.03
CA ALA A 122 4.72 -7.47 10.29
C ALA A 122 4.68 -5.94 10.29
N ARG A 123 4.93 -5.31 11.44
CA ARG A 123 5.01 -3.85 11.53
C ARG A 123 6.10 -3.29 10.62
N ASP A 124 7.33 -3.79 10.77
CA ASP A 124 8.49 -3.32 10.00
C ASP A 124 8.30 -3.53 8.50
N THR A 125 7.58 -4.59 8.11
CA THR A 125 7.30 -4.91 6.70
C THR A 125 6.18 -4.05 6.12
N PHE A 126 5.08 -3.83 6.85
CA PHE A 126 3.86 -3.23 6.30
C PHE A 126 3.76 -1.72 6.46
N GLU A 127 4.42 -1.14 7.47
CA GLU A 127 4.46 0.30 7.70
C GLU A 127 4.97 1.09 6.48
N PRO A 128 6.09 0.73 5.83
CA PRO A 128 6.58 1.42 4.62
C PRO A 128 5.56 1.41 3.47
N PHE A 129 4.80 0.32 3.32
CA PHE A 129 3.80 0.21 2.24
C PHE A 129 2.63 1.17 2.43
N LEU A 130 2.25 1.51 3.67
CA LEU A 130 1.23 2.55 3.92
C LEU A 130 1.70 3.93 3.48
N HIS A 131 2.96 4.25 3.73
CA HIS A 131 3.55 5.51 3.26
C HIS A 131 3.62 5.57 1.73
N GLN A 132 4.05 4.48 1.09
CA GLN A 132 4.11 4.38 -0.37
C GLN A 132 2.72 4.48 -1.00
N LEU A 133 1.71 3.81 -0.43
CA LEU A 133 0.34 3.89 -0.89
C LEU A 133 -0.22 5.30 -0.74
N GLY A 134 -0.09 5.90 0.45
CA GLY A 134 -0.54 7.26 0.71
C GLY A 134 0.07 8.29 -0.25
N HIS A 135 1.40 8.23 -0.44
CA HIS A 135 2.11 9.11 -1.37
C HIS A 135 1.60 8.97 -2.81
N ARG A 136 1.42 7.72 -3.27
CA ARG A 136 0.96 7.46 -4.64
C ARG A 136 -0.49 7.89 -4.87
N LEU A 137 -1.38 7.63 -3.92
CA LEU A 137 -2.78 8.06 -4.03
C LEU A 137 -2.88 9.59 -3.95
N LEU A 138 -2.09 10.25 -3.10
CA LEU A 138 -2.00 11.70 -3.06
C LEU A 138 -1.54 12.30 -4.39
N HIS A 139 -0.52 11.70 -5.03
CA HIS A 139 -0.07 12.11 -6.35
C HIS A 139 -1.21 12.05 -7.39
N ILE A 140 -1.97 10.95 -7.41
CA ILE A 140 -3.13 10.79 -8.29
C ILE A 140 -4.18 11.90 -8.03
N LEU A 141 -4.45 12.20 -6.76
CA LEU A 141 -5.40 13.25 -6.37
C LEU A 141 -4.95 14.64 -6.83
N LYS A 142 -3.69 15.02 -6.58
CA LYS A 142 -3.11 16.31 -7.00
C LYS A 142 -3.20 16.54 -8.50
N ARG A 143 -3.09 15.47 -9.30
CA ARG A 143 -3.22 15.55 -10.75
C ARG A 143 -4.64 15.79 -11.24
N LEU A 144 -5.66 15.62 -10.40
CA LEU A 144 -7.04 15.88 -10.81
C LEU A 144 -7.34 17.35 -11.01
N LEU A 145 -6.69 18.22 -10.23
CA LEU A 145 -6.92 19.65 -10.28
C LEU A 145 -6.61 20.27 -11.66
N PRO A 146 -5.41 20.08 -12.27
CA PRO A 146 -5.14 20.64 -13.59
C PRO A 146 -6.05 20.07 -14.68
N ILE A 147 -6.52 18.82 -14.54
CA ILE A 147 -7.49 18.22 -15.46
C ILE A 147 -8.83 18.94 -15.38
N CYS A 148 -9.29 19.26 -14.16
CA CYS A 148 -10.54 19.98 -13.95
C CYS A 148 -10.47 21.42 -14.50
N ILE A 149 -9.35 22.12 -14.27
CA ILE A 149 -9.14 23.46 -14.82
C ILE A 149 -9.19 23.43 -16.36
N TYR A 150 -8.57 22.43 -16.99
CA TYR A 150 -8.62 22.28 -18.44
C TYR A 150 -10.04 22.06 -18.98
N LEU A 151 -10.84 21.24 -18.29
CA LEU A 151 -12.23 20.97 -18.71
C LEU A 151 -13.11 22.20 -18.58
N LEU A 152 -12.98 22.96 -17.50
CA LEU A 152 -13.67 24.24 -17.33
C LEU A 152 -13.34 25.23 -18.44
N GLN A 153 -12.06 25.35 -18.80
CA GLN A 153 -11.63 26.20 -19.91
C GLN A 153 -12.23 25.75 -21.25
N LYS A 154 -12.29 24.43 -21.49
CA LYS A 154 -12.89 23.86 -22.70
C LYS A 154 -14.39 24.16 -22.79
N ASP A 155 -15.10 24.15 -21.67
CA ASP A 155 -16.54 24.41 -21.61
C ASP A 155 -16.89 25.92 -21.69
N GLY A 156 -15.88 26.78 -21.92
CA GLY A 156 -16.05 28.23 -22.00
C GLY A 156 -16.20 28.92 -20.65
N GLU A 157 -16.10 28.17 -19.56
CA GLU A 157 -16.10 28.70 -18.20
C GLU A 157 -14.67 29.12 -17.81
N TYR A 158 -14.30 30.34 -18.21
CA TYR A 158 -13.06 30.94 -17.72
C TYR A 158 -13.24 31.27 -16.24
N LEU A 159 -12.65 30.44 -15.37
CA LEU A 159 -12.27 30.90 -14.05
C LEU A 159 -11.46 32.17 -14.26
N SER A 160 -11.84 33.23 -13.55
CA SER A 160 -11.27 34.56 -13.61
C SER A 160 -9.81 34.57 -14.08
N ARG A 161 -9.45 35.47 -15.00
CA ARG A 161 -8.09 35.71 -15.53
C ARG A 161 -7.04 36.09 -14.45
N ASN A 162 -7.34 35.83 -13.18
CA ASN A 162 -6.55 36.16 -12.02
C ASN A 162 -5.82 34.89 -11.55
N ASP A 163 -4.55 34.78 -11.92
CA ASP A 163 -3.66 33.67 -11.53
C ASP A 163 -3.59 33.50 -10.00
N VAL A 164 -3.83 34.58 -9.24
CA VAL A 164 -3.89 34.57 -7.78
C VAL A 164 -5.03 33.69 -7.27
N PHE A 165 -6.21 33.75 -7.89
CA PHE A 165 -7.35 32.92 -7.50
C PHE A 165 -7.08 31.44 -7.78
N LEU A 166 -6.54 31.12 -8.96
CA LEU A 166 -6.18 29.75 -9.32
C LEU A 166 -5.10 29.16 -8.41
N GLY A 167 -4.06 29.94 -8.07
CA GLY A 167 -3.03 29.52 -7.12
C GLY A 167 -3.57 29.25 -5.72
N ARG A 168 -4.60 29.98 -5.28
CA ARG A 168 -5.26 29.76 -3.98
C ARG A 168 -6.15 28.53 -3.99
N VAL A 169 -6.91 28.31 -5.06
CA VAL A 169 -7.69 27.09 -5.25
C VAL A 169 -6.77 25.86 -5.26
N ASP A 170 -5.62 25.95 -5.93
CA ASP A 170 -4.61 24.89 -5.92
C ASP A 170 -4.05 24.65 -4.52
N SER A 171 -3.69 25.69 -3.79
CA SER A 171 -3.24 25.54 -2.40
C SER A 171 -4.31 24.93 -1.49
N ALA A 172 -5.56 25.38 -1.58
CA ALA A 172 -6.67 24.86 -0.78
C ALA A 172 -6.93 23.39 -1.09
N PHE A 173 -6.97 23.01 -2.37
CA PHE A 173 -7.12 21.62 -2.79
C PHE A 173 -5.96 20.75 -2.31
N ASN A 174 -4.72 21.19 -2.50
CA ASN A 174 -3.53 20.43 -2.10
C ASN A 174 -3.47 20.25 -0.58
N ASN A 175 -3.78 21.29 0.19
CA ASN A 175 -3.86 21.21 1.66
C ASN A 175 -4.96 20.24 2.13
N PHE A 176 -6.12 20.27 1.47
CA PHE A 176 -7.20 19.32 1.77
C PHE A 176 -6.81 17.88 1.43
N ALA A 177 -6.21 17.65 0.26
CA ALA A 177 -5.77 16.33 -0.15
C ALA A 177 -4.68 15.78 0.79
N GLU A 178 -3.69 16.60 1.17
CA GLU A 178 -2.63 16.22 2.11
C GLU A 178 -3.15 15.95 3.52
N SER A 179 -4.05 16.78 4.04
CA SER A 179 -4.63 16.56 5.37
C SER A 179 -5.51 15.31 5.41
N THR A 180 -6.28 15.06 4.35
CA THR A 180 -7.11 13.87 4.21
C THR A 180 -6.25 12.60 4.09
N GLU A 181 -5.19 12.63 3.28
CA GLU A 181 -4.23 11.52 3.18
C GLU A 181 -3.56 11.24 4.52
N ARG A 182 -3.08 12.28 5.20
CA ARG A 182 -2.41 12.15 6.50
C ARG A 182 -3.33 11.51 7.53
N SER A 183 -4.57 12.00 7.65
CA SER A 183 -5.56 11.44 8.58
C SER A 183 -5.94 9.99 8.23
N CYS A 184 -6.08 9.67 6.94
CA CYS A 184 -6.35 8.31 6.50
C CYS A 184 -5.18 7.37 6.84
N ARG A 185 -3.95 7.79 6.56
CA ARG A 185 -2.73 7.02 6.86
C ARG A 185 -2.56 6.80 8.35
N GLU A 186 -2.75 7.82 9.18
CA GLU A 186 -2.70 7.72 10.65
C GLU A 186 -3.68 6.67 11.16
N LYS A 187 -4.92 6.65 10.66
CA LYS A 187 -5.89 5.60 11.02
C LYS A 187 -5.43 4.22 10.60
N CYS A 188 -4.84 4.05 9.41
CA CYS A 188 -4.30 2.77 8.97
C CYS A 188 -3.12 2.32 9.85
N MET A 189 -2.27 3.26 10.26
CA MET A 189 -1.16 3.01 11.20
C MET A 189 -1.65 2.60 12.58
N GLU A 190 -2.68 3.28 13.10
CA GLU A 190 -3.31 2.92 14.39
C GLU A 190 -3.86 1.48 14.38
N ASP A 191 -4.49 1.06 13.27
CA ASP A 191 -4.94 -0.33 13.12
C ASP A 191 -3.77 -1.30 13.09
N LEU A 192 -2.72 -0.99 12.30
CA LEU A 192 -1.54 -1.84 12.24
C LEU A 192 -0.92 -2.01 13.63
N VAL A 193 -0.81 -0.93 14.41
CA VAL A 193 -0.31 -0.94 15.80
C VAL A 193 -1.27 -1.68 16.74
N SER A 194 -2.59 -1.53 16.56
CA SER A 194 -3.60 -2.16 17.41
C SER A 194 -3.66 -3.67 17.19
N THR A 195 -3.72 -4.11 15.94
CA THR A 195 -3.70 -5.54 15.56
C THR A 195 -2.41 -6.22 15.99
N THR A 196 -1.30 -5.48 15.96
CA THR A 196 -0.02 -6.00 16.45
C THR A 196 0.09 -6.00 17.98
N ARG A 197 -0.65 -5.14 18.69
CA ARG A 197 -0.67 -5.13 20.17
C ARG A 197 -1.52 -6.24 20.78
N TYR A 198 -2.65 -6.61 20.15
CA TYR A 198 -3.59 -7.61 20.66
C TYR A 198 -3.82 -8.73 19.64
N VAL A 199 -2.86 -9.65 19.52
CA VAL A 199 -3.04 -10.85 18.69
C VAL A 199 -3.96 -11.83 19.43
N SER A 200 -5.27 -11.69 19.23
CA SER A 200 -6.21 -12.73 19.66
C SER A 200 -6.19 -13.88 18.64
N TRP A 201 -6.00 -15.10 19.15
CA TRP A 201 -6.02 -16.32 18.34
C TRP A 201 -7.36 -16.52 17.58
N SER A 202 -8.41 -15.78 17.93
CA SER A 202 -9.72 -15.88 17.29
C SER A 202 -9.78 -15.24 15.88
N LEU A 203 -8.78 -14.47 15.45
CA LEU A 203 -8.77 -13.90 14.10
C LEU A 203 -8.53 -14.95 12.99
N HIS A 204 -8.12 -16.18 13.35
CA HIS A 204 -7.47 -17.13 12.42
C HIS A 204 -8.22 -18.46 12.21
N ASN A 205 -9.55 -18.53 12.37
CA ASN A 205 -10.27 -19.81 12.29
C ASN A 205 -10.10 -20.54 10.92
N LYS A 206 -9.79 -19.81 9.83
CA LYS A 206 -9.48 -20.37 8.50
C LYS A 206 -8.08 -21.02 8.41
N ASN A 207 -7.18 -20.65 9.32
CA ASN A 207 -5.75 -21.00 9.29
C ASN A 207 -5.38 -22.15 10.25
N ARG A 208 -6.33 -22.64 11.06
CA ARG A 208 -6.12 -23.80 11.94
C ARG A 208 -5.89 -25.09 11.16
N ALA A 209 -6.54 -25.27 10.01
CA ALA A 209 -6.37 -26.45 9.16
C ALA A 209 -4.96 -26.54 8.53
N GLY A 210 -4.42 -25.40 8.08
CA GLY A 210 -3.06 -25.33 7.52
C GLY A 210 -1.97 -25.61 8.56
N LEU A 211 -2.13 -25.08 9.78
CA LEU A 211 -1.22 -25.39 10.88
C LEU A 211 -1.31 -26.87 11.28
N ARG A 212 -2.51 -27.45 11.30
CA ARG A 212 -2.72 -28.87 11.61
C ARG A 212 -2.06 -29.78 10.56
N HIS A 213 -2.26 -29.50 9.27
CA HIS A 213 -1.59 -30.23 8.19
C HIS A 213 -0.06 -30.06 8.22
N PHE A 214 0.44 -28.88 8.60
CA PHE A 214 1.86 -28.65 8.78
C PHE A 214 2.41 -29.49 9.95
N LEU A 215 1.74 -29.50 11.10
CA LEU A 215 2.11 -30.30 12.28
C LEU A 215 1.98 -31.81 12.04
N ASP A 216 0.95 -32.26 11.33
CA ASP A 216 0.73 -33.67 10.98
C ASP A 216 1.85 -34.19 10.05
N SER A 217 2.41 -33.33 9.19
CA SER A 217 3.60 -33.64 8.38
C SER A 217 4.85 -33.95 9.24
N PHE A 218 4.96 -33.39 10.45
CA PHE A 218 6.03 -33.73 11.40
C PHE A 218 5.80 -35.07 12.08
N GLY A 219 4.54 -35.43 12.35
CA GLY A 219 4.17 -36.71 12.94
C GLY A 219 4.54 -37.89 12.05
N ALA A 220 4.37 -37.75 10.73
CA ALA A 220 4.71 -38.79 9.75
C ALA A 220 6.23 -39.00 9.60
N SER A 221 7.04 -37.94 9.71
CA SER A 221 8.50 -38.05 9.57
C SER A 221 9.20 -38.59 10.82
N ALA A 222 8.52 -38.64 11.98
CA ALA A 222 9.08 -39.18 13.22
C ALA A 222 8.91 -40.71 13.35
N THR A 223 7.98 -41.31 12.60
CA THR A 223 7.75 -42.77 12.60
C THR A 223 8.61 -43.53 11.59
N ASP A 224 9.14 -42.86 10.56
CA ASP A 224 9.91 -43.52 9.49
C ASP A 224 11.44 -43.51 9.71
N ALA A 225 11.92 -42.94 10.82
CA ALA A 225 13.35 -42.96 11.16
C ALA A 225 13.82 -44.24 11.89
N SER A 226 13.00 -45.30 11.95
CA SER A 226 13.35 -46.57 12.61
C SER A 226 13.67 -47.75 11.69
N VAL A 227 13.60 -47.60 10.37
CA VAL A 227 13.95 -48.70 9.45
C VAL A 227 14.66 -48.15 8.23
N LEU A 228 15.99 -48.05 8.29
CA LEU A 228 16.86 -48.03 7.09
C LEU A 228 18.26 -48.50 7.52
N GLY A 229 18.40 -49.83 7.64
CA GLY A 229 19.69 -50.51 7.61
C GLY A 229 19.90 -51.13 6.23
N ASP A 230 20.95 -50.64 5.57
CA ASP A 230 21.87 -51.27 4.61
C ASP A 230 21.38 -52.17 3.43
N SER A 231 22.11 -51.97 2.33
CA SER A 231 22.08 -52.49 0.97
C SER A 231 22.25 -54.03 0.84
N THR A 232 21.54 -54.76 -0.05
CA THR A 232 21.85 -55.03 -1.49
C THR A 232 20.92 -56.17 -2.02
N PRO A 233 20.84 -56.44 -3.35
CA PRO A 233 19.63 -56.98 -4.02
C PRO A 233 19.67 -58.49 -4.36
N LYS A 234 18.50 -59.14 -4.43
CA LYS A 234 18.24 -60.30 -5.33
C LYS A 234 16.76 -60.73 -5.44
N GLU A 235 16.28 -60.68 -6.68
CA GLU A 235 15.41 -61.60 -7.45
C GLU A 235 14.04 -62.12 -6.90
N LYS A 236 13.01 -61.87 -7.75
CA LYS A 236 11.68 -62.50 -7.90
C LYS A 236 11.69 -64.05 -7.80
N PRO A 237 10.58 -64.74 -7.41
CA PRO A 237 9.33 -64.74 -8.19
C PRO A 237 7.98 -64.88 -7.43
N GLU A 238 6.93 -64.77 -8.24
CA GLU A 238 5.47 -64.80 -7.99
C GLU A 238 4.93 -66.14 -7.43
N ASN A 239 3.93 -66.09 -6.54
CA ASN A 239 2.54 -66.57 -6.77
C ASN A 239 1.69 -66.59 -5.48
N SER A 240 0.40 -66.35 -5.65
CA SER A 240 -0.66 -66.23 -4.64
C SER A 240 -1.37 -67.59 -4.35
N PRO A 241 -2.54 -67.66 -3.68
CA PRO A 241 -2.76 -67.64 -2.22
C PRO A 241 -3.56 -68.90 -1.74
N LYS A 242 -3.72 -69.11 -0.40
CA LYS A 242 -4.98 -69.57 0.27
C LYS A 242 -4.81 -70.13 1.71
N MET A 243 -5.70 -69.64 2.58
CA MET A 243 -6.55 -70.31 3.59
C MET A 243 -6.00 -70.95 4.89
N ALA A 244 -6.67 -70.51 5.98
CA ALA A 244 -7.26 -71.28 7.09
C ALA A 244 -6.45 -71.59 8.38
N ALA A 245 -6.82 -70.81 9.42
CA ALA A 245 -7.46 -71.27 10.68
C ALA A 245 -6.67 -72.02 11.79
N LYS A 246 -6.88 -71.49 13.02
CA LYS A 246 -6.79 -72.11 14.38
C LYS A 246 -5.39 -72.46 14.88
N SER A 247 -5.04 -72.50 16.17
CA SER A 247 -5.55 -71.99 17.45
C SER A 247 -4.51 -72.43 18.50
N SER A 248 -4.28 -71.60 19.51
CA SER A 248 -3.92 -71.92 20.91
C SER A 248 -2.61 -72.63 21.31
N HIS A 249 -1.85 -71.90 22.13
CA HIS A 249 -1.37 -72.23 23.50
C HIS A 249 0.11 -72.59 23.78
N LEU A 250 0.64 -71.84 24.77
CA LEU A 250 1.69 -72.11 25.80
C LEU A 250 3.17 -71.73 25.55
N ALA A 251 3.50 -70.53 26.08
CA ALA A 251 4.53 -70.20 27.09
C ALA A 251 5.91 -70.89 27.12
N SER A 252 6.95 -70.03 27.12
CA SER A 252 8.27 -70.11 27.80
C SER A 252 9.31 -69.52 26.82
N GLY A 253 10.11 -68.50 27.08
CA GLY A 253 10.53 -67.76 28.26
C GLY A 253 11.81 -67.03 27.81
N MET A 254 11.91 -65.71 27.96
CA MET A 254 13.18 -65.00 27.78
C MET A 254 13.07 -63.58 28.35
N ASP A 255 14.13 -63.16 29.01
CA ASP A 255 14.22 -62.04 29.94
C ASP A 255 13.98 -60.66 29.30
N PHE A 256 12.92 -59.99 29.73
CA PHE A 256 12.69 -58.56 29.48
C PHE A 256 13.13 -57.76 30.70
N ASN A 257 14.40 -57.34 30.75
CA ASN A 257 14.83 -56.37 31.76
C ASN A 257 15.84 -55.32 31.27
N GLY A 258 15.99 -55.14 29.95
CA GLY A 258 16.91 -54.15 29.36
C GLY A 258 16.25 -53.03 28.53
N SER A 259 15.04 -53.24 27.99
CA SER A 259 14.47 -52.29 27.02
C SER A 259 13.75 -51.11 27.67
N ALA A 260 13.05 -51.33 28.80
CA ALA A 260 12.30 -50.29 29.51
C ALA A 260 13.24 -49.23 30.10
N GLN A 261 14.37 -49.67 30.64
CA GLN A 261 15.36 -48.81 31.29
C GLN A 261 16.14 -47.95 30.28
N LEU A 262 16.34 -48.44 29.04
CA LEU A 262 16.94 -47.69 27.92
C LEU A 262 15.97 -46.64 27.33
N THR A 263 14.66 -46.91 27.31
CA THR A 263 13.65 -45.93 26.91
C THR A 263 13.38 -44.89 27.99
N GLU A 264 13.39 -45.27 29.27
CA GLU A 264 13.31 -44.34 30.40
C GLU A 264 14.54 -43.46 30.52
N THR A 265 15.76 -44.00 30.34
CA THR A 265 16.98 -43.17 30.31
C THR A 265 17.03 -42.26 29.10
N ARG A 266 16.55 -42.66 27.92
CA ARG A 266 16.41 -41.75 26.77
C ARG A 266 15.34 -40.68 26.98
N LEU A 267 14.23 -41.00 27.64
CA LEU A 267 13.19 -40.03 27.98
C LEU A 267 13.65 -39.09 29.10
N ALA A 268 14.37 -39.61 30.10
CA ALA A 268 14.99 -38.86 31.16
C ALA A 268 16.10 -37.96 30.62
N ASP A 269 16.93 -38.44 29.69
CA ASP A 269 17.94 -37.64 28.99
C ASP A 269 17.28 -36.61 28.07
N LEU A 270 16.17 -36.93 27.40
CA LEU A 270 15.41 -35.94 26.63
C LEU A 270 14.75 -34.90 27.54
N LEU A 271 14.25 -35.30 28.70
CA LEU A 271 13.68 -34.41 29.72
C LEU A 271 14.77 -33.56 30.36
N ASP A 272 15.94 -34.11 30.69
CA ASP A 272 17.08 -33.37 31.24
C ASP A 272 17.70 -32.44 30.19
N ASN A 273 17.74 -32.84 28.91
CA ASN A 273 18.12 -31.95 27.82
C ASN A 273 17.04 -30.88 27.52
N THR A 274 15.79 -31.09 27.94
CA THR A 274 14.69 -30.12 27.82
C THR A 274 14.59 -29.21 29.05
N LEU A 275 15.02 -29.68 30.23
CA LEU A 275 14.90 -29.01 31.53
C LEU A 275 16.20 -28.29 31.94
N TRP A 276 17.38 -28.77 31.54
CA TRP A 276 18.67 -28.23 31.99
C TRP A 276 19.54 -27.64 30.88
N ASN A 277 19.28 -27.99 29.61
CA ASN A 277 19.94 -27.36 28.49
C ASN A 277 19.05 -26.26 27.92
N ARG A 278 19.50 -25.01 28.04
CA ARG A 278 18.98 -23.82 27.31
C ARG A 278 19.08 -23.94 25.77
N ARG A 279 19.22 -25.16 25.23
CA ARG A 279 19.12 -25.45 23.82
C ARG A 279 17.66 -25.69 23.51
N LEU A 280 17.01 -24.72 22.88
CA LEU A 280 15.78 -25.01 22.13
C LEU A 280 16.05 -26.23 21.25
N ALA A 281 15.25 -27.27 21.42
CA ALA A 281 15.31 -28.43 20.55
C ALA A 281 15.08 -27.98 19.10
N PRO A 282 15.76 -28.55 18.09
CA PRO A 282 15.51 -28.21 16.69
C PRO A 282 14.04 -28.36 16.27
N SER A 283 13.26 -29.17 17.00
CA SER A 283 11.81 -29.29 16.85
C SER A 283 11.03 -28.07 17.37
N SER A 284 11.43 -27.44 18.48
CA SER A 284 10.73 -26.28 19.04
C SER A 284 10.98 -25.01 18.22
N GLU A 285 12.18 -24.81 17.68
CA GLU A 285 12.49 -23.71 16.76
C GLU A 285 11.60 -23.77 15.50
N ARG A 286 11.39 -24.97 14.96
CA ARG A 286 10.53 -25.19 13.79
C ARG A 286 9.06 -24.92 14.09
N ILE A 287 8.58 -25.26 15.28
CA ILE A 287 7.20 -24.97 15.72
C ILE A 287 7.00 -23.45 15.81
N VAL A 288 7.92 -22.74 16.47
CA VAL A 288 7.86 -21.26 16.57
C VAL A 288 7.89 -20.65 15.18
N TYR A 289 8.79 -21.09 14.30
CA TYR A 289 8.88 -20.60 12.92
C TYR A 289 7.56 -20.73 12.17
N ALA A 290 6.91 -21.89 12.25
CA ALA A 290 5.63 -22.13 11.61
C ALA A 290 4.50 -21.26 12.18
N LEU A 291 4.48 -21.08 13.50
CA LEU A 291 3.54 -20.19 14.17
C LEU A 291 3.74 -18.74 13.71
N VAL A 292 4.99 -18.27 13.62
CA VAL A 292 5.29 -16.91 13.14
C VAL A 292 4.78 -16.72 11.71
N GLN A 293 5.08 -17.65 10.81
CA GLN A 293 4.59 -17.57 9.42
C GLN A 293 3.06 -17.49 9.35
N GLN A 294 2.38 -18.25 10.20
CA GLN A 294 0.92 -18.30 10.19
C GLN A 294 0.27 -17.03 10.75
N ILE A 295 0.83 -16.49 11.82
CA ILE A 295 0.39 -15.22 12.41
C ILE A 295 0.68 -14.07 11.43
N PHE A 296 1.88 -14.03 10.87
CA PHE A 296 2.26 -13.03 9.87
C PHE A 296 1.31 -13.04 8.66
N HIS A 297 0.95 -14.23 8.17
CA HIS A 297 0.01 -14.37 7.07
C HIS A 297 -1.36 -13.76 7.39
N GLY A 298 -1.93 -14.01 8.57
CA GLY A 298 -3.24 -13.43 8.88
C GLY A 298 -3.18 -11.94 9.25
N ILE A 299 -2.08 -11.44 9.82
CA ILE A 299 -1.85 -9.99 9.95
C ILE A 299 -1.85 -9.34 8.55
N LYS A 300 -1.18 -9.96 7.57
CA LYS A 300 -1.15 -9.47 6.18
C LYS A 300 -2.53 -9.38 5.55
N GLU A 301 -3.35 -10.44 5.66
CA GLU A 301 -4.70 -10.46 5.09
C GLU A 301 -5.60 -9.40 5.74
N TYR A 302 -5.53 -9.26 7.07
CA TYR A 302 -6.24 -8.22 7.79
C TYR A 302 -5.77 -6.82 7.38
N PHE A 303 -4.46 -6.60 7.31
CA PHE A 303 -3.84 -5.34 6.92
C PHE A 303 -4.29 -4.92 5.52
N LEU A 304 -4.26 -5.84 4.55
CA LEU A 304 -4.73 -5.61 3.18
C LEU A 304 -6.19 -5.15 3.15
N ALA A 305 -7.07 -5.90 3.82
CA ALA A 305 -8.50 -5.59 3.85
C ALA A 305 -8.79 -4.26 4.57
N SER A 306 -8.13 -4.01 5.70
CA SER A 306 -8.31 -2.77 6.47
C SER A 306 -7.78 -1.56 5.70
N ALA A 307 -6.57 -1.63 5.15
CA ALA A 307 -5.99 -0.54 4.37
C ALA A 307 -6.87 -0.19 3.15
N GLU A 308 -7.29 -1.20 2.38
CA GLU A 308 -8.15 -0.99 1.20
C GLU A 308 -9.48 -0.30 1.59
N LEU A 309 -10.16 -0.81 2.63
CA LEU A 309 -11.41 -0.22 3.12
C LEU A 309 -11.19 1.22 3.60
N LYS A 310 -10.13 1.48 4.36
CA LYS A 310 -9.86 2.80 4.93
C LYS A 310 -9.50 3.83 3.89
N PHE A 311 -8.64 3.51 2.93
CA PHE A 311 -8.34 4.45 1.84
C PHE A 311 -9.60 4.77 1.03
N ASN A 312 -10.48 3.79 0.80
CA ASN A 312 -11.75 4.04 0.13
C ASN A 312 -12.67 4.95 0.96
N CYS A 313 -12.85 4.67 2.25
CA CYS A 313 -13.81 5.40 3.11
C CYS A 313 -13.28 6.73 3.66
N PHE A 314 -11.97 6.88 3.86
CA PHE A 314 -11.35 8.03 4.52
C PHE A 314 -10.45 8.86 3.63
N LEU A 315 -10.07 8.39 2.44
CA LEU A 315 -9.40 9.22 1.43
C LEU A 315 -10.34 9.52 0.26
N LEU A 316 -10.85 8.49 -0.42
CA LEU A 316 -11.65 8.67 -1.63
C LEU A 316 -13.00 9.34 -1.34
N MET A 317 -13.79 8.82 -0.40
CA MET A 317 -15.12 9.38 -0.09
C MET A 317 -15.08 10.85 0.38
N PRO A 318 -14.18 11.27 1.30
CA PRO A 318 -14.08 12.68 1.68
C PRO A 318 -13.69 13.60 0.52
N ILE A 319 -12.84 13.12 -0.40
CA ILE A 319 -12.48 13.86 -1.61
C ILE A 319 -13.67 14.01 -2.56
N VAL A 320 -14.56 13.01 -2.65
CA VAL A 320 -15.74 13.08 -3.51
C VAL A 320 -16.84 13.96 -2.88
N ASP A 321 -17.08 13.82 -1.59
CA ASP A 321 -18.27 14.37 -0.93
C ASP A 321 -18.00 15.69 -0.20
N LYS A 322 -16.88 15.81 0.52
CA LYS A 322 -16.61 16.95 1.44
C LYS A 322 -15.76 18.05 0.82
N LEU A 323 -14.92 17.69 -0.15
CA LEU A 323 -14.08 18.65 -0.86
C LEU A 323 -14.87 19.84 -1.44
N PRO A 324 -16.06 19.64 -2.06
CA PRO A 324 -16.93 20.73 -2.48
C PRO A 324 -17.25 21.78 -1.43
N GLU A 325 -17.65 21.32 -0.25
CA GLU A 325 -18.05 22.19 0.85
C GLU A 325 -16.84 22.88 1.44
N ARG A 326 -15.74 22.13 1.62
CA ARG A 326 -14.52 22.66 2.22
C ARG A 326 -13.84 23.70 1.35
N LEU A 327 -13.77 23.48 0.03
CA LEU A 327 -13.25 24.48 -0.90
C LEU A 327 -14.09 25.75 -0.89
N ARG A 328 -15.43 25.66 -0.78
CA ARG A 328 -16.27 26.86 -0.66
C ARG A 328 -15.98 27.62 0.62
N GLU A 329 -15.86 26.93 1.75
CA GLU A 329 -15.58 27.52 3.05
C GLU A 329 -14.21 28.22 3.09
N ASP A 330 -13.18 27.62 2.48
CA ASP A 330 -11.84 28.19 2.44
C ASP A 330 -11.76 29.37 1.45
N LEU A 331 -12.53 29.33 0.36
CA LEU A 331 -12.61 30.45 -0.60
C LEU A 331 -13.47 31.61 -0.07
N SER A 332 -14.51 31.36 0.73
CA SER A 332 -15.33 32.44 1.30
C SER A 332 -14.55 33.24 2.35
N LYS A 333 -13.72 32.58 3.18
CA LYS A 333 -12.78 33.25 4.10
C LYS A 333 -11.77 34.15 3.38
N PHE A 334 -11.53 33.87 2.10
CA PHE A 334 -10.66 34.70 1.28
C PHE A 334 -11.39 35.93 0.76
N GLU A 335 -12.65 35.83 0.34
CA GLU A 335 -13.47 36.95 -0.13
C GLU A 335 -13.47 38.12 0.87
N ASP A 336 -13.59 37.82 2.16
CA ASP A 336 -13.48 38.80 3.26
C ASP A 336 -12.10 39.51 3.34
N ASN A 337 -11.04 38.87 2.83
CA ASN A 337 -9.68 39.41 2.75
C ASN A 337 -9.37 40.08 1.39
N VAL A 338 -10.11 39.75 0.32
CA VAL A 338 -9.89 40.30 -1.03
C VAL A 338 -10.14 41.80 -1.06
N ASP A 339 -11.17 42.28 -0.37
CA ASP A 339 -11.47 43.71 -0.25
C ASP A 339 -10.36 44.49 0.47
N SER A 340 -9.54 43.83 1.29
CA SER A 340 -8.37 44.45 1.93
C SER A 340 -7.09 44.37 1.09
N MET A 341 -6.95 43.36 0.23
CA MET A 341 -5.74 43.11 -0.58
C MET A 341 -5.79 43.73 -1.98
N PHE A 342 -6.98 43.81 -2.58
CA PHE A 342 -7.18 44.53 -3.83
C PHE A 342 -7.68 45.91 -3.46
N ASP A 343 -6.76 46.85 -3.30
CA ASP A 343 -7.11 48.27 -3.31
C ASP A 343 -7.57 48.64 -4.73
N VAL A 344 -8.81 48.26 -5.06
CA VAL A 344 -9.48 48.51 -6.34
C VAL A 344 -9.50 50.01 -6.62
N ALA A 345 -9.51 50.84 -5.58
CA ALA A 345 -9.40 52.29 -5.72
C ALA A 345 -8.00 52.70 -6.23
N SER A 346 -6.92 52.14 -5.68
CA SER A 346 -5.55 52.42 -6.18
C SER A 346 -5.34 51.92 -7.62
N LEU A 347 -5.84 50.72 -7.94
CA LEU A 347 -5.70 50.13 -9.28
C LEU A 347 -6.48 50.95 -10.31
N ARG A 348 -7.71 51.34 -9.97
CA ARG A 348 -8.56 52.20 -10.80
C ARG A 348 -7.93 53.57 -11.00
N SER A 349 -7.39 54.16 -9.95
CA SER A 349 -6.66 55.43 -10.03
C SER A 349 -5.43 55.35 -10.94
N SER A 350 -4.64 54.27 -10.86
CA SER A 350 -3.47 54.09 -11.75
C SER A 350 -3.85 53.88 -13.22
N LEU A 351 -4.97 53.19 -13.47
CA LEU A 351 -5.52 52.97 -14.81
C LEU A 351 -6.08 54.27 -15.40
N ASP A 352 -6.80 55.04 -14.60
CA ASP A 352 -7.29 56.36 -15.02
C ASP A 352 -6.13 57.31 -15.31
N GLN A 353 -5.05 57.27 -14.52
CA GLN A 353 -3.83 58.05 -14.78
C GLN A 353 -3.18 57.64 -16.10
N ARG A 354 -2.97 56.34 -16.34
CA ARG A 354 -2.43 55.84 -17.62
C ARG A 354 -3.29 56.21 -18.82
N LYS A 355 -4.62 56.18 -18.66
CA LYS A 355 -5.56 56.60 -19.70
C LYS A 355 -5.36 58.08 -20.03
N GLN A 356 -5.30 58.95 -19.02
CA GLN A 356 -5.07 60.39 -19.21
C GLN A 356 -3.72 60.66 -19.88
N ASP A 357 -2.65 59.97 -19.48
CA ASP A 357 -1.32 60.13 -20.07
C ASP A 357 -1.32 59.73 -21.56
N MET A 358 -1.97 58.63 -21.91
CA MET A 358 -2.13 58.21 -23.31
C MET A 358 -2.96 59.20 -24.13
N GLU A 359 -4.04 59.76 -23.56
CA GLU A 359 -4.84 60.78 -24.26
C GLU A 359 -4.01 62.06 -24.52
N ILE A 360 -3.13 62.44 -23.60
CA ILE A 360 -2.21 63.56 -23.77
C ILE A 360 -1.20 63.27 -24.88
N GLU A 361 -0.59 62.09 -24.88
CA GLU A 361 0.33 61.65 -25.94
C GLU A 361 -0.35 61.59 -27.31
N LEU A 362 -1.58 61.07 -27.39
CA LEU A 362 -2.37 61.08 -28.62
C LEU A 362 -2.57 62.50 -29.16
N LYS A 363 -2.93 63.45 -28.28
CA LYS A 363 -3.08 64.86 -28.66
C LYS A 363 -1.76 65.48 -29.13
N ARG A 364 -0.62 65.10 -28.52
CA ARG A 364 0.72 65.56 -28.96
C ARG A 364 1.08 65.01 -30.34
N ILE A 365 0.90 63.72 -30.57
CA ILE A 365 1.16 63.07 -31.86
C ILE A 365 0.25 63.65 -32.95
N GLN A 366 -1.02 63.90 -32.65
CA GLN A 366 -1.95 64.53 -33.60
C GLN A 366 -1.46 65.93 -34.01
N LYS A 367 -1.08 66.77 -33.05
CA LYS A 367 -0.50 68.10 -33.33
C LYS A 367 0.78 68.01 -34.16
N LEU A 368 1.64 67.03 -33.88
CA LEU A 368 2.87 66.82 -34.63
C LEU A 368 2.57 66.40 -36.08
N LYS A 369 1.60 65.50 -36.27
CA LYS A 369 1.12 65.08 -37.60
C LYS A 369 0.56 66.26 -38.40
N ASP A 370 -0.20 67.15 -37.77
CA ASP A 370 -0.75 68.32 -38.45
C ASP A 370 0.33 69.34 -38.83
N LYS A 371 1.36 69.53 -37.98
CA LYS A 371 2.55 70.33 -38.33
C LYS A 371 3.32 69.74 -39.51
N PHE A 372 3.54 68.43 -39.54
CA PHE A 372 4.19 67.76 -40.68
C PHE A 372 3.39 67.93 -41.96
N LYS A 373 2.05 67.84 -41.91
CA LYS A 373 1.20 68.11 -43.07
C LYS A 373 1.34 69.55 -43.57
N GLN A 374 1.39 70.52 -42.67
CA GLN A 374 1.57 71.94 -43.02
C GLN A 374 2.93 72.20 -43.69
N LEU A 375 4.01 71.64 -43.13
CA LEU A 375 5.34 71.72 -43.73
C LEU A 375 5.39 71.05 -45.11
N HIS A 376 4.77 69.88 -45.26
CA HIS A 376 4.68 69.20 -46.55
C HIS A 376 3.89 70.01 -47.58
N THR A 377 2.86 70.75 -47.18
CA THR A 377 2.12 71.64 -48.10
C THR A 377 2.88 72.92 -48.45
N GLN A 378 3.73 73.43 -47.55
CA GLN A 378 4.62 74.55 -47.84
C GLN A 378 5.73 74.15 -48.82
N LEU A 379 6.39 73.00 -48.59
CA LEU A 379 7.43 72.47 -49.47
C LEU A 379 6.93 72.21 -50.89
N TYR A 380 5.69 71.72 -51.05
CA TYR A 380 5.08 71.51 -52.37
C TYR A 380 4.61 72.79 -53.08
N ARG A 381 4.60 73.95 -52.41
CA ARG A 381 4.28 75.25 -53.02
C ARG A 381 5.53 76.01 -53.47
N GLU A 382 6.72 75.60 -53.02
CA GLU A 382 8.00 76.23 -53.35
C GLU A 382 8.78 75.49 -54.47
N THR A 383 8.23 74.40 -54.98
CA THR A 383 8.59 73.75 -56.26
C THR A 383 7.52 74.00 -57.29
#